data_AF-A0A968HBS5-F1
#
_entry.id   AF-A0A968HBS5-F1
#
_cell.length_a   1.000
_cell.length_b   1.000
_cell.length_c   1.000
_cell.angle_alpha   90.00
_cell.angle_beta   90.00
_cell.angle_gamma   90.00
#
_symmetry.space_group_name_H-M   'P 1'
#
loop_
_entity.id
_entity.type
_entity.pdbx_description
1 polymer ?
#
loop_
_entity_poly.entity_id
_entity_poly.type
_entity_poly.pdbx_seq_one_letter_code
_entity_poly.pdbx_strand_id
1 'polypeptide(L)'
;MLEQLDLLLLPLFVLIILLVLVDASVGYYLAPLLFRAGGGVPEAAENGVRNVRRLLTGVVVLYMFFNCMAYFRYNGPLLLLVTLLVLFDLAGQLYVRHRFRQRDDIQDQP
;
A
#
# COMPACT_ATOMS: atom_id res chain seq x y z
N MET A 1 23.71 -8.63 -18.64
CA MET A 1 22.71 -7.75 -18.00
C MET A 1 21.27 -8.11 -18.37
N LEU A 2 20.93 -8.34 -19.65
CA LEU A 2 19.56 -8.80 -20.02
C LEU A 2 19.18 -10.15 -19.38
N GLU A 3 20.05 -11.17 -19.44
CA GLU A 3 19.74 -12.50 -18.87
C GLU A 3 19.52 -12.48 -17.35
N GLN A 4 20.21 -11.61 -16.61
CA GLN A 4 20.00 -11.44 -15.17
C GLN A 4 18.66 -10.77 -14.88
N LEU A 5 18.24 -9.82 -15.73
CA LEU A 5 16.96 -9.12 -15.59
C LEU A 5 15.79 -10.08 -15.84
N ASP A 6 15.91 -10.96 -16.83
CA ASP A 6 14.91 -12.00 -17.12
C ASP A 6 14.79 -13.01 -15.97
N LEU A 7 15.92 -13.39 -15.36
CA LEU A 7 15.92 -14.29 -14.19
C LEU A 7 15.32 -13.62 -12.94
N LEU A 8 15.44 -12.29 -12.82
CA LEU A 8 14.90 -11.51 -11.72
C LEU A 8 13.42 -11.12 -11.92
N LEU A 9 12.92 -11.16 -13.15
CA LEU A 9 11.58 -10.67 -13.51
C LEU A 9 10.48 -11.46 -12.79
N LEU A 10 10.59 -12.79 -12.78
CA LEU A 10 9.62 -13.67 -12.12
C LEU A 10 9.65 -13.52 -10.59
N PRO A 11 10.83 -13.58 -9.91
CA PRO A 11 10.91 -13.27 -8.48
C PRO A 11 10.32 -11.90 -8.13
N LEU A 12 10.62 -10.87 -8.92
CA LEU A 12 10.15 -9.50 -8.66
C LEU A 12 8.63 -9.40 -8.84
N PHE A 13 8.08 -10.03 -9.88
CA PHE A 13 6.64 -10.10 -10.11
C PHE A 13 5.90 -10.74 -8.93
N VAL A 14 6.39 -11.89 -8.44
CA VAL A 14 5.82 -12.59 -7.27
C VAL A 14 5.98 -11.76 -6.00
N LEU A 15 7.15 -11.13 -5.79
CA LEU A 15 7.39 -10.27 -4.64
C LEU A 15 6.42 -9.08 -4.63
N ILE A 16 6.18 -8.43 -5.76
CA ILE A 16 5.21 -7.33 -5.87
C ILE A 16 3.81 -7.82 -5.51
N ILE A 17 3.40 -9.03 -5.94
CA ILE A 17 2.09 -9.59 -5.54
C ILE A 17 2.02 -9.72 -4.02
N LEU A 18 3.04 -10.31 -3.38
CA LEU A 18 3.06 -10.47 -1.92
C LEU A 18 3.05 -9.13 -1.20
N LEU A 19 3.83 -8.16 -1.67
CA LEU A 19 3.87 -6.81 -1.09
C LEU A 19 2.52 -6.11 -1.16
N VAL A 20 1.83 -6.19 -2.31
CA VAL A 20 0.49 -5.61 -2.46
C VAL A 20 -0.52 -6.29 -1.55
N LEU A 21 -0.43 -7.61 -1.34
CA LEU A 21 -1.33 -8.31 -0.40
C LEU A 21 -1.08 -7.88 1.06
N VAL A 22 0.19 -7.73 1.45
CA VAL A 22 0.56 -7.22 2.77
C VAL A 22 0.06 -5.79 2.94
N ASP A 23 0.30 -4.92 1.96
CA ASP A 23 -0.16 -3.54 1.95
C ASP A 23 -1.69 -3.45 2.05
N ALA A 24 -2.42 -4.20 1.23
CA ALA A 24 -3.88 -4.26 1.27
C ALA A 24 -4.40 -4.67 2.66
N SER A 25 -3.75 -5.66 3.27
CA SER A 25 -4.10 -6.14 4.61
C SER A 25 -3.86 -5.06 5.66
N VAL A 26 -2.67 -4.46 5.64
CA VAL A 26 -2.25 -3.40 6.56
C VAL A 26 -3.16 -2.17 6.42
N GLY A 27 -3.40 -1.70 5.20
CA GLY A 27 -4.26 -0.57 4.89
C GLY A 27 -5.71 -0.80 5.29
N TYR A 28 -6.24 -2.02 5.14
CA TYR A 28 -7.60 -2.35 5.55
C TYR A 28 -7.82 -2.18 7.06
N TYR A 29 -6.84 -2.62 7.87
CA TYR A 29 -6.86 -2.43 9.33
C TYR A 29 -6.59 -0.97 9.73
N LEU A 30 -5.73 -0.27 8.98
CA LEU A 30 -5.38 1.13 9.24
C LEU A 30 -6.40 2.14 8.69
N ALA A 31 -7.39 1.71 7.89
CA ALA A 31 -8.41 2.58 7.30
C ALA A 31 -9.07 3.60 8.28
N PRO A 32 -9.47 3.25 9.52
CA PRO A 32 -9.96 4.24 10.50
C PRO A 32 -8.90 5.26 10.92
N LEU A 33 -7.64 4.83 11.05
CA LEU A 33 -6.52 5.69 11.38
C LEU A 33 -6.22 6.65 10.22
N LEU A 34 -6.19 6.14 9.00
CA LEU A 34 -5.97 6.90 7.77
C LEU A 34 -7.08 7.95 7.56
N PHE A 35 -8.34 7.58 7.81
CA PHE A 35 -9.46 8.52 7.76
C PHE A 35 -9.29 9.65 8.78
N ARG A 36 -8.94 9.32 10.03
CA ARG A 36 -8.67 10.33 11.08
C ARG A 36 -7.47 11.20 10.74
N ALA A 37 -6.39 10.61 10.23
CA ALA A 37 -5.19 11.33 9.78
C ALA A 37 -5.49 12.30 8.63
N GLY A 38 -6.42 11.95 7.75
CA GLY A 38 -6.91 12.79 6.66
C GLY A 38 -7.89 13.90 7.09
N GLY A 39 -8.07 14.15 8.39
CA GLY A 39 -8.99 15.17 8.90
C GLY A 39 -10.45 14.74 8.99
N GLY A 40 -10.71 13.43 8.97
CA GLY A 40 -12.04 12.86 9.07
C GLY A 40 -12.74 13.17 10.39
N VAL A 41 -13.99 13.65 10.31
CA VAL A 41 -14.83 13.96 11.47
C VAL A 41 -15.47 12.68 12.01
N PRO A 42 -15.53 12.45 13.34
CA PRO A 42 -16.07 11.22 13.93
C PRO A 42 -17.52 10.90 13.51
N GLU A 43 -18.34 11.91 13.27
CA GLU A 43 -19.74 11.77 12.81
C GLU A 43 -19.87 11.10 11.43
N ALA A 44 -18.83 11.22 10.59
CA ALA A 44 -18.78 10.61 9.25
C ALA A 44 -17.87 9.38 9.19
N ALA A 45 -17.39 8.88 10.34
CA ALA A 45 -16.33 7.86 10.39
C ALA A 45 -16.70 6.57 9.66
N GLU A 46 -17.93 6.09 9.77
CA GLU A 46 -18.33 4.82 9.15
C GLU A 46 -18.31 4.88 7.62
N ASN A 47 -18.91 5.92 7.04
CA ASN A 47 -18.89 6.16 5.59
C ASN A 47 -17.48 6.51 5.09
N GLY A 48 -16.73 7.28 5.86
CA GLY A 48 -15.35 7.64 5.57
C GLY A 48 -14.42 6.42 5.48
N VAL A 49 -14.46 5.56 6.49
CA VAL A 49 -13.67 4.32 6.53
C VAL A 49 -14.06 3.37 5.41
N ARG A 50 -15.36 3.25 5.10
CA ARG A 50 -15.83 2.45 3.96
C ARG A 50 -15.27 2.97 2.63
N ASN A 51 -15.21 4.28 2.45
CA ASN A 51 -14.63 4.89 1.26
C ASN A 51 -13.12 4.69 1.18
N VAL A 52 -12.38 4.84 2.29
CA VAL A 52 -10.94 4.54 2.36
C VAL A 52 -10.67 3.08 1.96
N ARG A 53 -11.45 2.13 2.49
CA ARG A 53 -11.32 0.71 2.12
C ARG A 53 -11.57 0.46 0.63
N ARG A 54 -12.59 1.10 0.04
CA ARG A 54 -12.85 1.00 -1.41
C ARG A 54 -11.72 1.58 -2.24
N LEU A 55 -11.16 2.71 -1.81
CA LEU A 55 -10.03 3.33 -2.49
C LEU A 55 -8.80 2.43 -2.45
N LEU A 56 -8.47 1.86 -1.28
CA LEU A 56 -7.41 0.86 -1.14
C LEU A 56 -7.62 -0.35 -2.07
N THR A 57 -8.85 -0.89 -2.13
CA THR A 57 -9.16 -1.97 -3.08
C THR A 57 -8.92 -1.55 -4.53
N GLY A 58 -9.32 -0.33 -4.91
CA GLY A 58 -9.06 0.20 -6.25
C GLY A 58 -7.56 0.31 -6.57
N VAL A 59 -6.78 0.80 -5.62
CA VAL A 59 -5.31 0.91 -5.73
C VAL A 59 -4.66 -0.46 -5.89
N VAL A 60 -5.09 -1.46 -5.11
CA VAL A 60 -4.62 -2.85 -5.22
C VAL A 60 -4.87 -3.43 -6.61
N VAL A 61 -6.09 -3.24 -7.15
CA VAL A 61 -6.43 -3.70 -8.50
C VAL A 61 -5.55 -3.01 -9.54
N LEU A 62 -5.30 -1.71 -9.39
CA LEU A 62 -4.45 -0.94 -10.28
C LEU A 62 -3.00 -1.44 -10.27
N TYR A 63 -2.44 -1.70 -9.08
CA TYR A 63 -1.10 -2.26 -8.94
C TYR A 63 -0.99 -3.66 -9.55
N MET A 64 -1.99 -4.52 -9.34
CA MET A 64 -2.02 -5.85 -9.95
C MET A 64 -2.09 -5.77 -11.48
N PHE A 65 -2.91 -4.86 -12.01
CA PHE A 65 -3.02 -4.63 -13.45
C PHE A 65 -1.68 -4.19 -14.05
N PHE A 66 -1.02 -3.18 -13.46
CA PHE A 66 0.27 -2.71 -13.96
C PHE A 66 1.40 -3.72 -13.75
N ASN A 67 1.41 -4.47 -12.64
CA ASN A 67 2.39 -5.54 -12.41
C ASN A 67 2.28 -6.63 -13.49
N CYS A 68 1.06 -7.08 -13.79
CA CYS A 68 0.80 -8.02 -14.89
C CYS A 68 1.22 -7.43 -16.24
N MET A 69 0.80 -6.19 -16.53
CA MET A 69 1.18 -5.53 -17.79
C MET A 69 2.70 -5.40 -17.94
N ALA A 70 3.41 -5.02 -16.89
CA ALA A 70 4.85 -4.87 -16.89
C ALA A 70 5.57 -6.20 -17.14
N TYR A 71 5.14 -7.27 -16.46
CA TYR A 71 5.69 -8.61 -16.61
C TYR A 71 5.45 -9.17 -18.03
N PHE A 72 4.20 -9.20 -18.50
CA PHE A 72 3.88 -9.80 -19.80
C PHE A 72 4.38 -9.01 -21.00
N ARG A 73 4.68 -7.71 -20.85
CA ARG A 73 5.29 -6.87 -21.89
C ARG A 73 6.81 -6.76 -21.78
N TYR A 74 7.45 -7.46 -20.83
CA TYR A 74 8.89 -7.33 -20.54
C TYR A 74 9.32 -5.87 -20.31
N ASN A 75 8.43 -5.07 -19.71
CA ASN A 75 8.64 -3.63 -19.53
C ASN A 75 9.25 -3.37 -18.14
N GLY A 76 10.56 -3.58 -18.03
CA GLY A 76 11.34 -3.36 -16.80
C GLY A 76 11.15 -1.99 -16.14
N PRO A 77 11.14 -0.87 -16.88
CA PRO A 77 10.87 0.45 -16.30
C PRO A 77 9.49 0.55 -15.62
N LEU A 78 8.45 -0.02 -16.23
CA LEU A 78 7.11 -0.05 -15.63
C LEU A 78 7.10 -0.92 -14.36
N LEU A 79 7.81 -2.04 -14.37
CA LEU A 79 7.93 -2.93 -13.22
C LEU A 79 8.61 -2.24 -12.03
N LEU A 80 9.69 -1.48 -12.28
CA LEU A 80 10.37 -0.67 -11.26
C LEU A 80 9.47 0.44 -10.71
N LEU A 81 8.72 1.11 -11.59
CA LEU A 81 7.76 2.14 -11.19
C LEU A 81 6.69 1.56 -10.26
N VAL A 82 6.10 0.42 -10.63
CA VAL A 82 5.10 -0.27 -9.79
C VAL A 82 5.72 -0.68 -8.45
N THR A 83 6.95 -1.18 -8.46
CA THR A 83 7.67 -1.55 -7.23
C THR A 83 7.82 -0.34 -6.28
N LEU A 84 8.26 0.80 -6.82
CA LEU A 84 8.42 2.02 -6.04
C LEU A 84 7.09 2.53 -5.47
N LEU A 85 6.01 2.47 -6.26
CA LEU A 85 4.67 2.88 -5.79
C LEU A 85 4.18 2.01 -4.64
N VAL A 86 4.32 0.68 -4.76
CA VAL A 86 3.90 -0.26 -3.70
C VAL A 86 4.72 -0.05 -2.42
N LEU A 87 6.04 0.13 -2.55
CA LEU A 87 6.90 0.42 -1.40
C LEU A 87 6.55 1.75 -0.73
N PHE A 88 6.24 2.78 -1.52
CA PHE A 88 5.84 4.08 -1.01
C PHE A 88 4.51 3.99 -0.25
N ASP A 89 3.52 3.27 -0.77
CA ASP A 89 2.23 3.09 -0.10
C ASP A 89 2.41 2.39 1.26
N LEU A 90 3.15 1.28 1.26
CA LEU A 90 3.44 0.51 2.47
C LEU A 90 4.19 1.36 3.50
N ALA A 91 5.20 2.13 3.08
CA ALA A 91 5.94 3.02 3.94
C ALA A 91 5.04 4.12 4.54
N GLY A 92 4.13 4.69 3.74
CA GLY A 92 3.15 5.67 4.20
C GLY A 92 2.19 5.09 5.23
N GLN A 93 1.62 3.92 4.96
CA GLN A 93 0.74 3.21 5.89
C GLN A 93 1.46 2.87 7.21
N LEU A 94 2.70 2.38 7.15
CA LEU A 94 3.53 2.11 8.33
C LEU A 94 3.90 3.37 9.12
N TYR A 95 4.21 4.46 8.43
CA TYR A 95 4.49 5.75 9.05
C TYR A 95 3.28 6.26 9.84
N VAL A 96 2.09 6.22 9.24
CA VAL A 96 0.84 6.58 9.91
C VAL A 96 0.62 5.72 11.15
N ARG A 97 0.80 4.40 11.04
CA ARG A 97 0.70 3.49 12.18
C ARG A 97 1.65 3.88 13.32
N HIS A 98 2.91 4.17 13.00
CA HIS A 98 3.92 4.50 14.00
C HIS A 98 3.64 5.85 14.69
N ARG A 99 3.25 6.86 13.90
CA ARG A 99 2.98 8.21 14.39
C ARG A 99 1.80 8.28 15.37
N PHE A 100 0.75 7.51 15.12
CA PHE A 100 -0.44 7.48 15.98
C PHE A 100 -0.23 6.63 17.23
N ARG A 101 0.51 5.52 17.12
CA ARG A 101 0.87 4.70 18.30
C ARG A 101 1.69 5.50 19.32
N GLN A 102 2.64 6.33 18.87
CA GLN A 102 3.36 7.25 19.75
C GLN A 102 2.46 8.32 20.40
N ARG A 103 1.32 8.66 19.78
CA ARG A 103 0.43 9.69 20.31
C ARG A 103 -0.44 9.16 21.44
N ASP A 104 -0.84 7.89 21.35
CA ASP A 104 -1.55 7.20 22.43
C ASP A 104 -0.63 7.01 23.66
N ASP A 105 0.65 6.65 23.46
CA ASP A 105 1.63 6.50 24.56
C ASP A 105 1.93 7.81 25.32
N ILE A 106 1.80 8.98 24.68
CA ILE A 106 2.01 10.30 25.32
C ILE A 106 0.80 10.74 26.14
N GLN A 107 -0.40 10.23 25.82
CA GLN A 107 -1.64 10.63 26.49
C GLN A 107 -1.92 9.83 27.77
N ASP A 108 -1.20 8.73 28.00
CA ASP A 108 -1.27 7.88 29.19
C ASP A 108 -0.20 8.20 30.27
N GLN A 109 0.55 9.29 30.14
CA GLN A 109 1.38 9.82 31.24
C GLN A 109 0.57 10.81 32.09
N PRO A 110 0.26 10.49 33.37
CA PRO A 110 -0.49 11.37 34.27
C PRO A 110 0.31 12.61 34.72
#